data_AF-A0A355C9Z8-F1
#
_entry.id   AF-A0A355C9Z8-F1
#
_cell.length_a   1.000
_cell.length_b   1.000
_cell.length_c   1.000
_cell.angle_alpha   90.00
_cell.angle_beta   90.00
_cell.angle_gamma   90.00
#
_symmetry.space_group_name_H-M   'P 1'
#
loop_
_entity.id
_entity.type
_entity.pdbx_description
1 polymer ?
#
loop_
_entity_poly.entity_id
_entity_poly.type
_entity_poly.pdbx_seq_one_letter_code
_entity_poly.pdbx_strand_id
1 'polypeptide(L)'
;AIQFRMLNRSKGPAMWSPRVQSDRAKFIQEWRSIIENTPHLHVWQDTVTQLFFQDGEVAGVKTRMGVEFTAKSVVLTNGTFLNGLIHIGSVQIGGGRMSEPASFGMTEQLQAIGFKTDRMKTGTPVRIDGRSVAFLLLEEQKGDDDFHKFSYL
;
A
#
# COMPACT_ATOMS: atom_id res chain seq x y z
N ALA A 1 11.57 -12.02 -7.86
CA ALA A 1 11.41 -12.76 -6.59
C ALA A 1 12.79 -13.15 -6.07
N ILE A 2 12.98 -13.21 -4.75
CA ILE A 2 14.24 -13.66 -4.12
C ILE A 2 14.11 -15.12 -3.64
N GLN A 3 12.98 -15.46 -3.03
CA GLN A 3 12.72 -16.79 -2.49
C GLN A 3 11.23 -17.11 -2.64
N PHE A 4 10.88 -18.29 -3.14
CA PHE A 4 9.51 -18.78 -3.21
C PHE A 4 9.31 -19.96 -2.25
N ARG A 5 8.12 -20.09 -1.65
CA ARG A 5 7.70 -21.27 -0.88
C ARG A 5 6.21 -21.54 -1.03
N MET A 6 5.83 -22.82 -1.08
CA MET A 6 4.44 -23.23 -0.93
C MET A 6 4.15 -23.50 0.55
N LEU A 7 3.21 -22.75 1.14
CA LEU A 7 2.78 -22.98 2.52
C LEU A 7 1.78 -24.14 2.61
N ASN A 8 1.70 -24.76 3.79
CA ASN A 8 0.72 -25.81 4.12
C ASN A 8 0.79 -27.07 3.24
N ARG A 9 1.96 -27.44 2.71
CA ARG A 9 2.11 -28.61 1.81
C ARG A 9 1.56 -29.92 2.40
N SER A 10 1.64 -30.10 3.72
CA SER A 10 1.14 -31.30 4.42
C SER A 10 -0.38 -31.41 4.53
N LYS A 11 -1.15 -30.35 4.23
CA LYS A 11 -2.62 -30.30 4.42
C LYS A 11 -3.44 -30.58 3.15
N GLY A 12 -2.77 -31.01 2.06
CA GLY A 12 -3.38 -31.30 0.76
C GLY A 12 -3.55 -30.07 -0.14
N PRO A 13 -3.74 -30.27 -1.47
CA PRO A 13 -3.65 -29.20 -2.48
C PRO A 13 -4.60 -28.02 -2.29
N ALA A 14 -5.79 -28.27 -1.73
CA ALA A 14 -6.76 -27.21 -1.47
C ALA A 14 -6.30 -26.18 -0.42
N MET A 15 -5.36 -26.57 0.45
CA MET A 15 -4.82 -25.70 1.51
C MET A 15 -3.49 -25.03 1.14
N TRP A 16 -2.95 -25.35 -0.03
CA TRP A 16 -1.67 -24.83 -0.49
C TRP A 16 -1.77 -23.34 -0.78
N SER A 17 -0.83 -22.55 -0.25
CA SER A 17 -0.79 -21.11 -0.46
C SER A 17 0.60 -20.67 -0.89
N PRO A 18 0.77 -20.14 -2.11
CA PRO A 18 2.07 -19.65 -2.57
C PRO A 18 2.49 -18.41 -1.75
N ARG A 19 3.77 -18.32 -1.42
CA ARG A 19 4.37 -17.18 -0.72
C ARG A 19 5.74 -16.87 -1.30
N VAL A 20 6.07 -15.58 -1.41
CA VAL A 20 7.35 -15.13 -1.95
C VAL A 20 7.96 -14.03 -1.09
N GLN A 21 9.28 -14.07 -0.94
CA GLN A 21 10.09 -12.91 -0.55
C GLN A 21 10.50 -12.17 -1.81
N SER A 22 10.15 -10.89 -1.91
CA SER A 22 10.43 -10.05 -3.08
C SER A 22 11.48 -9.01 -2.76
N ASP A 23 12.33 -8.73 -3.74
CA ASP A 23 13.16 -7.52 -3.71
C ASP A 23 12.23 -6.31 -3.79
N ARG A 24 12.16 -5.54 -2.69
CA ARG A 24 11.25 -4.40 -2.56
C ARG A 24 11.54 -3.32 -3.60
N ALA A 25 12.82 -3.04 -3.89
CA ALA A 25 13.20 -1.98 -4.80
C ALA A 25 12.84 -2.38 -6.24
N LYS A 26 13.22 -3.59 -6.66
CA LYS A 26 12.88 -4.10 -7.99
C LYS A 26 11.36 -4.23 -8.19
N PHE A 27 10.63 -4.68 -7.17
CA PHE A 27 9.17 -4.75 -7.24
C PHE A 27 8.53 -3.37 -7.48
N ILE A 28 9.00 -2.34 -6.78
CA ILE A 28 8.50 -0.97 -6.97
C ILE A 28 8.86 -0.44 -8.36
N GLN A 29 10.10 -0.67 -8.82
CA GLN A 29 10.55 -0.24 -10.14
C GLN A 29 9.74 -0.89 -11.26
N GLU A 30 9.48 -2.19 -11.17
CA GLU A 30 8.68 -2.92 -12.16
C GLU A 30 7.26 -2.37 -12.25
N TRP A 31 6.59 -2.21 -11.11
CA TRP A 31 5.23 -1.66 -11.09
C TRP A 31 5.16 -0.23 -11.61
N ARG A 32 6.14 0.60 -11.27
CA ARG A 32 6.24 1.96 -11.79
C ARG A 32 6.38 1.95 -13.31
N SER A 33 7.27 1.12 -13.84
CA SER A 33 7.47 0.96 -15.29
C SER A 33 6.16 0.55 -15.99
N ILE A 34 5.45 -0.44 -15.46
CA ILE A 34 4.16 -0.89 -16.02
C ILE A 34 3.14 0.27 -16.02
N ILE A 35 2.98 0.96 -14.90
CA ILE A 35 2.02 2.06 -14.75
C ILE A 35 2.34 3.21 -15.71
N GLU A 36 3.61 3.64 -15.77
CA GLU A 36 4.04 4.76 -16.62
C GLU A 36 3.90 4.47 -18.13
N ASN A 37 3.90 3.19 -18.52
CA ASN A 37 3.78 2.76 -19.92
C ASN A 37 2.40 2.18 -20.28
N THR A 38 1.42 2.22 -19.38
CA THR A 38 0.07 1.74 -19.65
C THR A 38 -0.70 2.76 -20.52
N PRO A 39 -1.19 2.39 -21.72
CA PRO A 39 -1.95 3.31 -22.56
C PRO A 39 -3.17 3.87 -21.83
N HIS A 40 -3.44 5.17 -22.03
CA HIS A 40 -4.56 5.91 -21.42
C HIS A 40 -4.50 6.06 -19.89
N LEU A 41 -3.38 5.69 -19.25
CA LEU A 41 -3.14 5.94 -17.84
C LEU A 41 -2.19 7.14 -17.68
N HIS A 42 -2.63 8.15 -16.95
CA HIS A 42 -1.84 9.34 -16.65
C HIS A 42 -1.52 9.40 -15.16
N VAL A 43 -0.26 9.66 -14.82
CA VAL A 43 0.22 9.77 -13.44
C VAL A 43 0.43 11.24 -13.09
N TRP A 44 -0.16 11.68 -11.99
CA TRP A 44 0.01 13.03 -11.45
C TRP A 44 0.47 12.94 -10.00
N GLN A 45 1.59 13.58 -9.67
CA GLN A 45 2.12 13.60 -8.31
C GLN A 45 1.59 14.82 -7.55
N ASP A 46 0.50 14.64 -6.82
CA ASP A 46 -0.04 15.62 -5.87
C ASP A 46 -0.97 14.92 -4.86
N THR A 47 -1.37 15.62 -3.81
CA THR A 47 -2.33 15.13 -2.81
C THR A 47 -3.72 15.62 -3.17
N VAL A 48 -4.66 14.71 -3.43
CA VAL A 48 -6.09 15.05 -3.48
C VAL A 48 -6.57 15.44 -2.09
N THR A 49 -7.17 16.62 -1.98
CA THR A 49 -7.66 17.18 -0.70
C THR A 49 -9.18 17.19 -0.62
N GLN A 50 -9.88 17.24 -1.75
CA GLN A 50 -11.35 17.34 -1.80
C GLN A 50 -11.91 16.61 -3.03
N LEU A 51 -13.10 16.06 -2.86
CA LEU A 51 -14.00 15.68 -3.96
C LEU A 51 -14.92 16.86 -4.27
N PHE A 52 -15.34 17.00 -5.52
CA PHE A 52 -16.44 17.88 -5.87
C PHE A 52 -17.62 17.08 -6.41
N PHE A 53 -18.81 17.57 -6.10
CA PHE A 53 -20.07 16.90 -6.42
C PHE A 53 -20.95 17.84 -7.24
N GLN A 54 -21.66 17.27 -8.21
CA GLN A 54 -22.66 17.94 -9.02
C GLN A 54 -23.91 17.07 -9.04
N ASP A 55 -25.07 17.66 -8.72
CA ASP A 55 -26.38 16.96 -8.72
C ASP A 55 -26.40 15.65 -7.88
N GLY A 56 -25.60 15.61 -6.81
CA GLY A 56 -25.49 14.45 -5.92
C GLY A 56 -24.49 13.38 -6.38
N GLU A 57 -23.85 13.56 -7.53
CA GLU A 57 -22.82 12.65 -8.06
C GLU A 57 -21.42 13.24 -7.95
N VAL A 58 -20.40 12.39 -7.83
CA VAL A 58 -19.01 12.86 -7.88
C VAL A 58 -18.68 13.36 -9.28
N ALA A 59 -18.14 14.57 -9.37
CA ALA A 59 -17.75 15.18 -10.64
C ALA A 59 -16.23 15.30 -10.79
N GLY A 60 -15.46 15.05 -9.73
CA GLY A 60 -14.00 14.95 -9.77
C GLY A 60 -13.29 15.27 -8.45
N VAL A 61 -12.04 15.71 -8.55
CA VAL A 61 -11.15 15.96 -7.40
C VAL A 61 -10.39 17.28 -7.47
N LYS A 62 -10.06 17.85 -6.31
CA LYS A 62 -9.18 19.00 -6.15
C LYS A 62 -7.91 18.62 -5.39
N THR A 63 -6.76 19.04 -5.90
CA THR A 63 -5.47 18.75 -5.29
C THR A 63 -5.00 19.85 -4.34
N ARG A 64 -3.93 19.58 -3.59
CA ARG A 64 -3.31 20.52 -2.67
C ARG A 64 -2.75 21.75 -3.38
N MET A 65 -2.26 21.60 -4.61
CA MET A 65 -1.83 22.73 -5.44
C MET A 65 -3.00 23.54 -6.02
N GLY A 66 -4.25 23.15 -5.73
CA GLY A 66 -5.44 23.83 -6.22
C GLY A 66 -5.86 23.42 -7.64
N VAL A 67 -5.25 22.37 -8.20
CA VAL A 67 -5.61 21.85 -9.52
C VAL A 67 -6.90 21.04 -9.40
N GLU A 68 -7.82 21.23 -10.34
CA GLU A 68 -9.09 20.53 -10.38
C GLU A 68 -9.12 19.58 -11.57
N PHE A 69 -9.45 18.31 -11.31
CA PHE A 69 -9.60 17.27 -12.33
C PHE A 69 -11.04 16.77 -12.34
N THR A 70 -11.71 16.86 -13.49
CA THR A 70 -13.04 16.30 -13.69
C THR A 70 -12.97 14.81 -14.01
N ALA A 71 -13.85 14.01 -13.40
CA ALA A 71 -13.93 12.58 -13.66
C ALA A 71 -15.37 12.08 -13.46
N LYS A 72 -15.78 11.12 -14.28
CA LYS A 72 -17.09 10.44 -14.15
C LYS A 72 -17.15 9.48 -12.95
N SER A 73 -15.98 9.06 -12.47
CA SER A 73 -15.86 8.16 -11.32
C SER A 73 -14.53 8.41 -10.64
N VAL A 74 -14.51 8.27 -9.31
CA VAL A 74 -13.31 8.42 -8.47
C VAL A 74 -13.16 7.17 -7.61
N VAL A 75 -11.97 6.57 -7.65
CA VAL A 75 -11.62 5.42 -6.81
C VAL A 75 -10.63 5.87 -5.74
N LEU A 76 -11.01 5.69 -4.47
CA LEU A 76 -10.21 6.08 -3.31
C LEU A 76 -9.38 4.89 -2.79
N THR A 77 -8.05 4.99 -2.88
CA THR A 77 -7.09 3.95 -2.44
C THR A 77 -6.05 4.52 -1.47
N ASN A 78 -6.51 5.31 -0.50
CA ASN A 78 -5.68 6.18 0.35
C ASN A 78 -4.79 5.44 1.36
N GLY A 79 -4.90 4.11 1.47
CA GLY A 79 -4.06 3.30 2.37
C GLY A 79 -4.09 3.80 3.83
N THR A 80 -2.91 3.99 4.41
CA THR A 80 -2.74 4.42 5.81
C THR A 80 -2.64 5.95 5.97
N PHE A 81 -2.95 6.74 4.93
CA PHE A 81 -2.65 8.17 4.92
C PHE A 81 -3.75 9.07 5.51
N LEU A 82 -5.03 8.70 5.35
CA LEU A 82 -6.15 9.51 5.83
C LEU A 82 -6.11 9.64 7.35
N ASN A 83 -5.95 10.87 7.86
CA ASN A 83 -5.83 11.17 9.28
C ASN A 83 -4.82 10.23 9.99
N GLY A 84 -3.74 9.90 9.28
CA GLY A 84 -2.71 8.95 9.69
C GLY A 84 -1.94 9.43 10.93
N LEU A 85 -1.71 8.49 11.85
CA LEU A 85 -0.99 8.75 13.10
C LEU A 85 0.00 7.60 13.38
N ILE A 86 1.27 7.94 13.49
CA ILE A 86 2.36 7.01 13.79
C ILE A 86 2.56 6.96 15.30
N HIS A 87 2.62 5.76 15.86
CA HIS A 87 2.84 5.53 17.29
C HIS A 87 4.19 4.86 17.53
N ILE A 88 5.05 5.48 18.36
CA ILE A 88 6.34 4.93 18.80
C ILE A 88 6.40 5.05 20.33
N GLY A 89 6.03 3.98 21.04
CA GLY A 89 5.83 4.05 22.48
C GLY A 89 4.74 5.08 22.82
N SER A 90 5.08 6.07 23.64
CA SER A 90 4.21 7.20 23.97
C SER A 90 4.22 8.31 22.92
N VAL A 91 5.20 8.33 22.01
CA VAL A 91 5.34 9.36 20.99
C VAL A 91 4.31 9.15 19.87
N GLN A 92 3.64 10.23 19.49
CA GLN A 92 2.68 10.26 18.39
C GLN A 92 3.09 11.30 17.36
N ILE A 93 3.14 10.91 16.09
CA ILE A 93 3.59 11.77 14.98
C ILE A 93 2.55 11.69 13.87
N GLY A 94 2.07 12.84 13.39
CA GLY A 94 1.18 12.90 12.23
C GLY A 94 1.90 12.39 10.98
N GLY A 95 1.33 11.39 10.31
CA GLY A 95 1.98 10.75 9.16
C GLY A 95 1.20 9.54 8.65
N GLY A 96 1.18 9.35 7.32
CA GLY A 96 0.59 8.16 6.72
C GLY A 96 1.50 6.94 6.80
N ARG A 97 2.80 7.18 6.63
CA ARG A 97 3.90 6.21 6.78
C ARG A 97 5.10 6.93 7.39
N MET A 98 6.08 6.18 7.87
CA MET A 98 7.32 6.78 8.38
C MET A 98 7.92 7.72 7.32
N SER A 99 8.17 8.97 7.70
CA SER A 99 8.69 10.03 6.83
C SER A 99 7.75 10.52 5.71
N GLU A 100 6.49 10.07 5.68
CA GLU A 100 5.49 10.50 4.70
C GLU A 100 4.31 11.19 5.42
N PRO A 101 3.91 12.41 5.01
CA PRO A 101 2.88 13.17 5.70
C PRO A 101 1.51 12.49 5.61
N ALA A 102 0.65 12.74 6.61
CA ALA A 102 -0.76 12.34 6.54
C ALA A 102 -1.53 13.26 5.58
N SER A 103 -2.66 12.76 5.07
CA SER A 103 -3.64 13.55 4.34
C SER A 103 -4.86 13.85 5.22
N PHE A 104 -5.42 15.04 5.05
CA PHE A 104 -6.51 15.59 5.86
C PHE A 104 -7.62 16.12 4.96
N GLY A 105 -8.83 16.30 5.49
CA GLY A 105 -9.98 16.91 4.81
C GLY A 105 -10.91 15.91 4.12
N MET A 106 -10.35 14.86 3.51
CA MET A 106 -11.12 13.84 2.80
C MET A 106 -12.02 13.03 3.75
N THR A 107 -11.53 12.67 4.95
CA THR A 107 -12.32 11.92 5.93
C THR A 107 -13.52 12.72 6.43
N GLU A 108 -13.32 14.00 6.74
CA GLU A 108 -14.35 14.91 7.21
C GLU A 108 -15.40 15.13 6.12
N GLN A 109 -14.97 15.27 4.86
CA GLN A 109 -15.89 15.37 3.73
C GLN A 109 -16.73 14.11 3.55
N LEU A 110 -16.12 12.91 3.63
CA LEU A 110 -16.85 11.65 3.54
C LEU A 110 -17.88 11.51 4.69
N GLN A 111 -17.52 11.91 5.91
CA GLN A 111 -18.46 11.96 7.03
C GLN A 111 -19.63 12.90 6.74
N ALA A 112 -19.36 14.10 6.21
CA ALA A 112 -20.38 15.10 5.94
C ALA A 112 -21.42 14.65 4.91
N ILE A 113 -21.05 13.77 3.96
CA ILE A 113 -21.96 13.18 2.98
C ILE A 113 -22.58 11.84 3.44
N GLY A 114 -22.39 11.46 4.70
CA GLY A 114 -23.08 10.33 5.35
C GLY A 114 -22.28 9.05 5.50
N PHE A 115 -20.98 9.02 5.18
CA PHE A 115 -20.15 7.84 5.45
C PHE A 115 -19.82 7.72 6.94
N LYS A 116 -19.87 6.49 7.44
CA LYS A 116 -19.28 6.16 8.73
C LYS A 116 -17.79 5.94 8.56
N THR A 117 -17.00 6.46 9.49
CA THR A 117 -15.55 6.32 9.49
C THR A 117 -15.08 5.80 10.83
N ASP A 118 -14.02 5.01 10.84
CA ASP A 118 -13.41 4.48 12.06
C ASP A 118 -11.88 4.48 11.91
N ARG A 119 -11.15 4.18 13.00
CA ARG A 119 -9.70 4.13 13.05
C ARG A 119 -9.22 2.69 13.25
N MET A 120 -8.40 2.22 12.31
CA MET A 120 -7.66 0.96 12.46
C MET A 120 -6.20 1.25 12.80
N LYS A 121 -5.58 0.37 13.58
CA LYS A 121 -4.15 0.41 13.89
C LYS A 121 -3.48 -0.89 13.48
N THR A 122 -2.35 -0.76 12.79
CA THR A 122 -1.48 -1.87 12.40
C THR A 122 -0.04 -1.57 12.81
N GLY A 123 0.77 -2.61 13.00
CA GLY A 123 2.17 -2.51 13.39
C GLY A 123 3.10 -2.94 12.27
N THR A 124 4.33 -2.41 12.27
CA THR A 124 5.41 -2.86 11.40
C THR A 124 6.66 -3.10 12.25
N PRO A 125 7.39 -4.20 12.05
CA PRO A 125 8.64 -4.43 12.78
C PRO A 125 9.70 -3.39 12.40
N VAL A 126 10.68 -3.20 13.28
CA VAL A 126 11.86 -2.38 12.98
C VAL A 126 12.68 -3.00 11.85
N ARG A 127 13.42 -2.16 11.13
CA ARG A 127 14.38 -2.62 10.12
C ARG A 127 15.74 -2.67 10.80
N ILE A 128 16.44 -3.78 10.65
CA ILE A 128 17.76 -4.00 11.25
C ILE A 128 18.83 -4.12 10.15
N ASP A 129 20.06 -3.78 10.49
CA ASP A 129 21.20 -4.03 9.61
C ASP A 129 21.52 -5.52 9.61
N GLY A 130 21.53 -6.15 8.42
CA GLY A 130 21.86 -7.56 8.30
C GLY A 130 23.26 -7.90 8.83
N ARG A 131 24.21 -6.97 8.75
CA ARG A 131 25.60 -7.17 9.21
C ARG A 131 25.71 -7.31 10.73
N SER A 132 24.73 -6.80 11.48
CA SER A 132 24.70 -6.93 12.94
C SER A 132 24.04 -8.21 13.42
N VAL A 133 23.64 -9.11 12.51
CA VAL A 133 22.97 -10.38 12.85
C VAL A 133 23.98 -11.52 12.82
N ALA A 134 24.08 -12.26 13.93
CA ALA A 134 24.89 -13.47 14.02
C ALA A 134 24.17 -14.67 13.37
N PHE A 135 24.12 -14.72 12.03
CA PHE A 135 23.39 -15.74 11.28
C PHE A 135 23.83 -17.19 11.58
N LEU A 136 25.08 -17.40 11.99
CA LEU A 136 25.60 -18.72 12.37
C LEU A 136 24.85 -19.35 13.57
N LEU A 137 24.16 -18.54 14.36
CA LEU A 137 23.37 -19.01 15.51
C LEU A 137 21.90 -19.30 15.14
N LEU A 138 21.53 -19.14 13.86
CA LEU A 138 20.15 -19.27 13.38
C LEU A 138 20.04 -20.42 12.38
N GLU A 139 18.83 -20.98 12.28
CA GLU A 139 18.51 -21.96 11.24
C GLU A 139 18.11 -21.24 9.94
N GLU A 140 18.80 -21.56 8.84
CA GLU A 140 18.44 -21.05 7.52
C GLU A 140 17.17 -21.74 7.00
N GLN A 141 16.14 -20.94 6.69
CA GLN A 141 14.95 -21.44 6.02
C GLN A 141 15.02 -21.17 4.52
N LYS A 142 15.38 -22.20 3.75
CA LYS A 142 15.50 -22.14 2.28
C LYS A 142 14.14 -22.03 1.58
N GLY A 143 14.19 -21.58 0.33
CA GLY A 143 13.04 -21.62 -0.58
C GLY A 143 12.73 -23.05 -1.03
N ASP A 144 11.59 -23.22 -1.69
CA ASP A 144 11.32 -24.45 -2.43
C ASP A 144 12.08 -24.39 -3.77
N ASP A 145 12.70 -25.50 -4.18
CA ASP A 145 13.52 -25.60 -5.41
C ASP A 145 12.68 -25.99 -6.65
N ASP A 146 11.35 -26.05 -6.52
CA ASP A 146 10.40 -26.31 -7.60
C ASP A 146 9.91 -25.01 -8.27
N PHE A 147 9.52 -25.12 -9.55
CA PHE A 147 9.07 -23.96 -10.33
C PHE A 147 7.61 -23.63 -10.02
N HIS A 148 7.43 -22.76 -9.02
CA HIS A 148 6.14 -22.18 -8.72
C HIS A 148 6.11 -20.68 -9.07
N LYS A 149 5.02 -20.26 -9.71
CA LYS A 149 4.75 -18.87 -10.09
C LYS A 149 3.37 -18.45 -9.59
N PHE A 150 3.22 -17.16 -9.29
CA PHE A 150 1.92 -16.58 -8.98
C PHE A 150 1.08 -16.38 -10.25
N SER A 151 1.72 -16.00 -11.36
CA SER A 151 1.05 -15.78 -12.65
C SER A 151 0.83 -17.10 -13.38
N TYR A 152 -0.34 -17.30 -13.98
CA TYR A 152 -0.56 -18.38 -14.94
C TYR A 152 -0.06 -18.05 -16.35
N LEU A 153 0.00 -16.76 -16.69
CA LEU A 153 0.60 -16.26 -17.93
C LEU A 153 2.07 -16.68 -18.04
#